data_AF-A0A671MLF8-F1
#
_entry.id   AF-A0A671MLF8-F1
#
_cell.length_a   1.000
_cell.length_b   1.000
_cell.length_c   1.000
_cell.angle_alpha   90.00
_cell.angle_beta   90.00
_cell.angle_gamma   90.00
#
_symmetry.space_group_name_H-M   'P 1'
#
loop_
_entity.id
_entity.type
_entity.pdbx_description
1 polymer ?
#
loop_
_entity_poly.entity_id
_entity_poly.type
_entity_poly.pdbx_seq_one_letter_code
_entity_poly.pdbx_strand_id
1 'polypeptide(L)'
;MAFEELKHALCKAPALGMAYHRKSFTLHVNKQKGYMTSVLTQEWGDQNKPVGYYSQQLDTVSQGRGPCLRAVQAVYLALQFATILRRNGNGLKM
;
A
#
# COMPACT_ATOMS: atom_id res chain seq x y z
N MET A 1 -7.45 -11.51 18.39
CA MET A 1 -8.22 -10.30 18.73
C MET A 1 -7.61 -9.16 17.95
N ALA A 2 -8.37 -8.49 17.07
CA ALA A 2 -7.83 -7.56 16.07
C ALA A 2 -7.00 -6.41 16.67
N PHE A 3 -7.39 -5.90 17.84
CA PHE A 3 -6.67 -4.81 18.50
C PHE A 3 -5.29 -5.23 19.03
N GLU A 4 -5.18 -6.43 19.62
CA GLU A 4 -3.91 -6.96 20.10
C GLU A 4 -2.98 -7.34 18.93
N GLU A 5 -3.53 -7.83 17.82
CA GLU A 5 -2.78 -8.05 16.58
C GLU A 5 -2.22 -6.73 16.03
N LEU A 6 -3.00 -5.64 16.09
CA LEU A 6 -2.55 -4.31 15.68
C LEU A 6 -1.43 -3.79 16.59
N LYS A 7 -1.55 -3.91 17.91
CA LYS A 7 -0.49 -3.55 18.86
C LYS A 7 0.82 -4.26 18.52
N HIS A 8 0.75 -5.58 18.31
CA HIS A 8 1.92 -6.38 17.96
C HIS A 8 2.53 -5.98 16.62
N ALA A 9 1.69 -5.70 15.62
CA ALA A 9 2.12 -5.25 14.31
C ALA A 9 2.84 -3.89 14.39
N LEU A 10 2.34 -2.96 15.21
CA LEU A 10 2.98 -1.66 15.44
C LEU A 10 4.34 -1.79 16.12
N CYS A 11 4.47 -2.68 17.11
CA CYS A 11 5.77 -2.96 17.75
C CYS A 11 6.78 -3.61 16.80
N LYS A 12 6.31 -4.28 15.74
CA LYS A 12 7.15 -4.96 14.74
C LYS A 12 7.26 -4.21 13.42
N ALA A 13 6.71 -3.00 13.32
CA ALA A 13 6.63 -2.27 12.07
C ALA A 13 8.05 -2.00 11.54
N PRO A 14 8.35 -2.33 10.28
CA PRO A 14 9.67 -2.07 9.71
C PRO A 14 9.87 -0.56 9.51
N ALA A 15 11.11 -0.12 9.57
CA ALA A 15 11.45 1.26 9.26
C ALA A 15 11.14 1.56 7.78
N LEU A 16 10.33 2.59 7.54
CA LEU A 16 10.05 3.07 6.19
C LEU A 16 11.28 3.76 5.59
N GLY A 17 11.53 3.49 4.31
CA GLY A 17 12.51 4.18 3.50
C GLY A 17 12.02 5.58 3.11
N MET A 18 12.97 6.50 3.00
CA MET A 18 12.69 7.81 2.42
C MET A 18 12.40 7.64 0.92
N ALA A 19 11.34 8.30 0.44
CA ALA A 19 11.02 8.34 -0.98
C ALA A 19 12.10 9.09 -1.77
N TYR A 20 12.67 8.45 -2.78
CA TYR A 20 13.64 9.06 -3.68
C TYR A 20 13.05 9.20 -5.09
N HIS A 21 12.62 10.41 -5.47
CA HIS A 21 11.84 10.63 -6.69
C HIS A 21 12.55 10.31 -8.00
N ARG A 22 13.88 10.26 -8.01
CA ARG A 22 14.66 9.94 -9.22
C ARG A 22 14.76 8.44 -9.49
N LYS A 23 14.43 7.59 -8.52
CA LYS A 23 14.42 6.13 -8.68
C LYS A 23 13.02 5.66 -9.05
N SER A 24 12.96 4.52 -9.74
CA SER A 24 11.71 3.81 -9.97
C SER A 24 11.08 3.38 -8.64
N PHE A 25 9.77 3.20 -8.66
CA PHE A 25 9.02 2.62 -7.57
C PHE A 25 8.36 1.33 -8.04
N THR A 26 8.26 0.36 -7.16
CA THR A 26 7.51 -0.88 -7.39
C THR A 26 6.32 -0.91 -6.46
N LEU A 27 5.12 -1.00 -7.03
CA LEU A 27 3.85 -1.08 -6.30
C LEU A 27 3.38 -2.52 -6.25
N HIS A 28 3.28 -3.08 -5.06
CA HIS A 28 2.67 -4.40 -4.84
C HIS A 28 1.26 -4.21 -4.30
N VAL A 29 0.29 -4.94 -4.85
CA VAL A 29 -1.12 -4.83 -4.50
C VAL A 29 -1.68 -6.21 -4.20
N ASN A 30 -2.45 -6.32 -3.13
CA ASN A 30 -3.19 -7.51 -2.76
C ASN A 30 -4.65 -7.16 -2.48
N LYS A 31 -5.55 -8.11 -2.74
CA LYS A 31 -6.98 -8.02 -2.45
C LYS A 31 -7.37 -9.17 -1.57
N GLN A 32 -7.88 -8.89 -0.37
CA GLN A 32 -8.33 -9.93 0.55
C GLN A 32 -9.53 -9.46 1.38
N LYS A 33 -10.54 -10.34 1.55
CA LYS A 33 -11.72 -10.09 2.40
C LYS A 33 -12.44 -8.75 2.15
N GLY A 34 -12.45 -8.26 0.91
CA GLY A 34 -13.08 -6.98 0.55
C GLY A 34 -12.21 -5.75 0.79
N TYR A 35 -10.96 -5.93 1.20
CA TYR A 35 -9.97 -4.87 1.37
C TYR A 35 -8.89 -4.97 0.31
N MET A 36 -8.41 -3.80 -0.11
CA MET A 36 -7.15 -3.64 -0.81
C MET A 36 -6.06 -3.35 0.21
N THR A 37 -4.93 -4.01 0.05
CA THR A 37 -3.67 -3.64 0.71
C THR A 37 -2.61 -3.45 -0.35
N SER A 38 -1.73 -2.48 -0.16
CA SER A 38 -0.63 -2.20 -1.06
C SER A 38 0.60 -1.72 -0.32
N VAL A 39 1.76 -1.99 -0.91
CA VAL A 39 3.05 -1.48 -0.45
C VAL A 39 3.80 -0.88 -1.63
N LEU A 40 4.24 0.36 -1.44
CA LEU A 40 5.12 1.05 -2.36
C LEU A 40 6.55 0.82 -1.91
N THR A 41 7.41 0.30 -2.80
CA THR A 41 8.81 0.01 -2.50
C THR A 41 9.75 0.68 -3.49
N GLN A 42 11.02 0.81 -3.11
CA GLN A 42 12.10 1.26 -3.98
C GLN A 42 13.33 0.41 -3.81
N GLU A 43 14.10 0.27 -4.89
CA GLU A 43 15.36 -0.45 -4.88
C GLU A 43 16.43 0.32 -4.07
N TRP A 44 16.98 -0.38 -3.09
CA TRP A 44 18.02 0.10 -2.19
C TRP A 44 19.13 -0.96 -2.08
N GLY A 45 20.15 -0.83 -2.93
CA GLY A 45 21.10 -1.93 -3.15
C GLY A 45 20.37 -3.13 -3.73
N ASP A 46 20.65 -4.33 -3.24
CA ASP A 46 20.02 -5.58 -3.70
C ASP A 46 18.64 -5.85 -3.04
N GLN A 47 18.07 -4.89 -2.31
CA GLN A 47 16.81 -5.07 -1.57
C GLN A 47 15.76 -4.01 -1.92
N ASN A 48 14.49 -4.41 -1.93
CA ASN A 48 13.37 -3.48 -2.05
C ASN A 48 12.96 -2.96 -0.67
N LYS A 49 13.20 -1.67 -0.43
CA LYS A 49 12.83 -1.00 0.83
C LYS A 49 11.41 -0.44 0.72
N PRO A 50 10.52 -0.70 1.69
CA PRO A 50 9.17 -0.13 1.69
C PRO A 50 9.23 1.38 1.99
N VAL A 51 8.57 2.17 1.15
CA VAL A 51 8.43 3.63 1.30
C VAL A 51 7.09 3.99 1.91
N GLY A 52 6.06 3.16 1.71
CA GLY A 52 4.77 3.36 2.33
C GLY A 52 3.87 2.13 2.20
N TYR A 53 2.99 1.98 3.18
CA TYR A 53 1.91 1.00 3.16
C TYR A 53 0.58 1.73 3.04
N TYR A 54 -0.37 1.11 2.33
CA TYR A 54 -1.70 1.63 2.21
C TYR A 54 -2.73 0.51 2.23
N SER A 55 -3.83 0.72 2.96
CA SER A 55 -4.94 -0.21 3.00
C SER A 55 -6.26 0.54 2.97
N GLN A 56 -7.24 0.00 2.24
CA GLN A 56 -8.57 0.57 2.14
C GLN A 56 -9.59 -0.51 1.84
N GLN A 57 -10.78 -0.37 2.40
CA GLN A 57 -11.91 -1.21 2.02
C GLN A 57 -12.34 -0.89 0.59
N LEU A 58 -12.62 -1.91 -0.21
CA LEU A 58 -13.24 -1.73 -1.52
C LEU A 58 -14.67 -1.22 -1.33
N ASP A 59 -15.13 -0.37 -2.24
CA ASP A 59 -16.51 0.09 -2.24
C ASP A 59 -17.49 -1.09 -2.39
N THR A 60 -18.71 -0.91 -1.88
CA THR A 60 -19.74 -1.97 -1.85
C THR A 60 -20.08 -2.49 -3.25
N VAL A 61 -20.08 -1.61 -4.26
CA VAL A 61 -20.33 -1.98 -5.66
C VAL A 61 -19.25 -2.92 -6.15
N SER A 62 -17.98 -2.59 -5.92
CA SER A 62 -16.84 -3.42 -6.28
C SER A 62 -16.85 -4.76 -5.53
N GLN A 63 -17.23 -4.78 -4.25
CA GLN A 63 -17.31 -6.02 -3.48
C GLN A 63 -18.33 -7.02 -4.06
N GLY A 64 -19.42 -6.53 -4.66
CA GLY A 64 -20.42 -7.34 -5.36
C GLY A 64 -19.98 -7.87 -6.74
N ARG A 65 -18.80 -7.50 -7.24
CA ARG A 65 -18.27 -7.94 -8.54
C ARG A 65 -17.43 -9.22 -8.43
N GLY A 66 -17.16 -9.81 -9.59
CA GLY A 66 -16.25 -10.94 -9.75
C GLY A 66 -14.82 -10.66 -9.23
N PRO A 67 -14.02 -11.71 -8.96
CA PRO A 67 -12.69 -11.57 -8.36
C PRO A 67 -11.72 -10.71 -9.21
N CYS A 68 -11.75 -10.83 -10.53
CA CYS A 68 -10.88 -10.05 -11.42
C CYS A 68 -11.20 -8.55 -11.38
N LEU A 69 -12.48 -8.17 -11.42
CA LEU A 69 -12.89 -6.78 -11.33
C LEU A 69 -12.52 -6.15 -9.98
N ARG A 70 -12.63 -6.92 -8.89
CA ARG A 70 -12.15 -6.48 -7.57
C ARG A 70 -10.64 -6.27 -7.54
N ALA A 71 -9.87 -7.11 -8.24
CA ALA A 71 -8.42 -6.93 -8.36
C ALA A 71 -8.07 -5.66 -9.15
N VAL A 72 -8.77 -5.41 -10.26
CA VAL A 72 -8.61 -4.18 -11.06
C VAL A 72 -8.93 -2.94 -10.21
N GLN A 73 -10.03 -2.95 -9.45
CA GLN A 73 -10.37 -1.86 -8.55
C GLN A 73 -9.29 -1.65 -7.47
N ALA A 74 -8.78 -2.73 -6.88
CA ALA A 74 -7.71 -2.65 -5.89
C ALA A 74 -6.45 -2.00 -6.48
N VAL A 75 -6.06 -2.38 -7.71
CA VAL A 75 -4.93 -1.77 -8.42
C VAL A 75 -5.18 -0.29 -8.70
N TYR A 76 -6.38 0.07 -9.17
CA TYR A 76 -6.76 1.46 -9.42
C TYR A 76 -6.61 2.32 -8.15
N LEU A 77 -7.16 1.87 -7.02
CA LEU A 77 -7.03 2.58 -5.75
C LEU A 77 -5.55 2.71 -5.34
N ALA A 78 -4.78 1.61 -5.40
CA ALA A 78 -3.37 1.63 -5.06
C ALA A 78 -2.56 2.62 -5.93
N LEU A 79 -2.88 2.76 -7.22
CA LEU A 79 -2.25 3.74 -8.12
C LEU A 79 -2.56 5.18 -7.73
N GLN A 80 -3.79 5.47 -7.30
CA GLN A 80 -4.15 6.80 -6.80
C GLN A 80 -3.27 7.18 -5.60
N PHE A 81 -3.09 6.26 -4.64
CA PHE A 81 -2.22 6.49 -3.47
C PHE A 81 -0.75 6.60 -3.83
N ALA A 82 -0.24 5.71 -4.69
CA ALA A 82 1.14 5.77 -5.14
C ALA A 82 1.47 7.10 -5.83
N THR A 83 0.52 7.67 -6.57
CA THR A 83 0.67 8.98 -7.21
C THR A 83 0.81 10.11 -6.19
N ILE A 84 0.05 10.07 -5.09
CA ILE A 84 0.14 11.03 -4.00
C ILE A 84 1.51 10.93 -3.30
N LEU A 85 1.94 9.71 -2.95
CA LEU A 85 3.23 9.48 -2.31
C LEU A 85 4.42 9.87 -3.21
N ARG A 86 4.29 9.67 -4.52
CA ARG A 86 5.31 10.10 -5.48
C ARG A 86 5.39 11.63 -5.59
N ARG A 87 4.26 12.33 -5.55
CA ARG A 87 4.21 13.81 -5.64
C ARG A 87 4.67 14.49 -4.35
N ASN A 88 4.30 13.93 -3.20
CA ASN A 88 4.62 14.48 -1.89
C ASN A 88 5.92 13.86 -1.37
N GLY A 89 7.06 14.41 -1.79
CA GLY A 89 8.38 14.12 -1.20
C GLY A 89 8.53 14.45 0.28
N ASN A 90 7.49 14.97 0.90
CA ASN A 90 7.36 15.12 2.33
C ASN A 90 6.33 14.09 2.76
N GLY A 91 6.78 13.09 3.53
CA GLY A 91 5.97 11.98 4.00
C GLY A 91 4.58 12.43 4.43
N LEU A 92 3.58 11.63 4.05
CA LEU A 92 2.22 11.72 4.57
C LEU A 92 2.32 11.91 6.08
N LYS A 93 2.10 13.14 6.57
CA LYS A 93 1.86 13.35 7.99
C LYS A 93 0.52 12.70 8.28
N MET A 94 0.58 11.59 9.01
CA MET A 94 -0.52 11.10 9.82
C MET A 94 -0.91 12.16 10.84
#